data_AF-S5UV20-F1
#
_entry.id   AF-S5UV20-F1
#
_cell.length_a   1.000
_cell.length_b   1.000
_cell.length_c   1.000
_cell.angle_alpha   90.00
_cell.angle_beta   90.00
_cell.angle_gamma   90.00
#
_symmetry.space_group_name_H-M   'P 1'
#
loop_
_entity.id
_entity.type
_entity.pdbx_description
1 polymer ?
#
loop_
_entity_poly.entity_id
_entity_poly.type
_entity_poly.pdbx_seq_one_letter_code
_entity_poly.pdbx_strand_id
1 'polypeptide(L)'
;MKPTTRGTLAAVVTGVAAAVGATAPALAAGAVPVPVPLNGVSQSLGTEVPKVGLEVPLVKPGAPEGPRYVTGRLLPERALPQVPLNGALPGANLRAPLPRVLGDDFDHVGVDAPASDLRTAGPGLSLDAPLTAPDPHHFGLPEPKLPQAGLLAPVLRTVPAANLGLGPGL
;
A
#
# COMPACT_ATOMS: atom_id res chain seq x y z
N MET A 1 33.77 48.88 13.99
CA MET A 1 33.04 47.83 14.75
C MET A 1 32.43 46.86 13.72
N LYS A 2 32.68 45.55 13.86
CA LYS A 2 32.39 44.50 12.86
C LYS A 2 30.90 44.11 12.81
N PRO A 3 30.28 43.92 11.63
CA PRO A 3 28.91 43.45 11.49
C PRO A 3 28.89 41.93 11.22
N THR A 4 29.00 41.09 12.26
CA THR A 4 29.06 39.62 12.07
C THR A 4 27.88 38.86 12.67
N THR A 5 26.88 39.55 13.22
CA THR A 5 25.82 38.87 14.00
C THR A 5 24.52 38.65 13.21
N ARG A 6 24.32 39.30 12.05
CA ARG A 6 23.06 39.20 11.28
C ARG A 6 23.04 38.09 10.22
N GLY A 7 24.19 37.68 9.69
CA GLY A 7 24.25 36.66 8.63
C GLY A 7 24.06 35.23 9.13
N THR A 8 24.51 34.92 10.35
CA THR A 8 24.44 33.58 10.93
C THR A 8 23.01 33.17 11.32
N LEU A 9 22.14 34.13 11.68
CA LEU A 9 20.75 33.84 12.03
C LEU A 9 19.90 33.50 10.79
N ALA A 10 20.17 34.16 9.65
CA ALA A 10 19.50 33.86 8.38
C ALA A 10 19.81 32.44 7.89
N ALA A 11 21.07 32.00 8.01
CA ALA A 11 21.50 30.66 7.62
C ALA A 11 20.92 29.56 8.52
N VAL A 12 20.78 29.82 9.83
CA VAL A 12 20.15 28.86 10.75
C VAL A 12 18.66 28.73 10.47
N VAL A 13 17.95 29.84 10.18
CA VAL A 13 16.51 29.81 9.87
C VAL A 13 16.24 29.11 8.53
N THR A 14 17.11 29.27 7.52
CA THR A 14 16.98 28.49 6.26
C THR A 14 17.35 27.02 6.44
N GLY A 15 18.35 26.70 7.28
CA GLY A 15 18.73 25.32 7.59
C GLY A 15 17.63 24.53 8.32
N VAL A 16 16.91 25.18 9.25
CA VAL A 16 15.77 24.56 9.96
C VAL A 16 14.59 24.34 9.01
N ALA A 17 14.32 25.25 8.08
CA ALA A 17 13.28 25.07 7.07
C ALA A 17 13.60 23.91 6.10
N ALA A 18 14.87 23.74 5.70
CA ALA A 18 15.28 22.63 4.84
C ALA A 18 15.26 21.28 5.58
N ALA A 19 15.62 21.26 6.87
CA ALA A 19 15.57 20.04 7.69
C ALA A 19 14.12 19.60 7.99
N VAL A 20 13.20 20.54 8.19
CA VAL A 20 11.77 20.26 8.40
C VAL A 20 11.07 19.90 7.07
N GLY A 21 11.53 20.45 5.94
CA GLY A 21 11.03 20.09 4.61
C GLY A 21 11.45 18.69 4.13
N ALA A 22 12.59 18.17 4.62
CA ALA A 22 13.04 16.81 4.32
C ALA A 22 12.36 15.73 5.18
N THR A 23 11.67 16.12 6.26
CA THR A 23 10.79 15.25 7.04
C THR A 23 9.35 15.61 6.76
N ALA A 24 8.88 15.34 5.54
CA ALA A 24 7.45 15.38 5.26
C ALA A 24 6.71 14.56 6.33
N PRO A 25 5.62 15.09 6.92
CA PRO A 25 4.96 14.46 8.05
C PRO A 25 4.36 13.13 7.62
N ALA A 26 4.97 12.02 8.07
CA ALA A 26 4.51 10.65 7.89
C ALA A 26 3.13 10.35 8.53
N LEU A 27 2.49 11.35 9.14
CA LEU A 27 1.18 11.23 9.77
C LEU A 27 0.01 11.42 8.79
N ALA A 28 0.26 11.97 7.59
CA ALA A 28 -0.77 12.16 6.56
C ALA A 28 -0.65 11.19 5.36
N ALA A 29 0.50 10.55 5.18
CA ALA A 29 0.73 9.59 4.10
C ALA A 29 0.36 8.18 4.56
N GLY A 30 -0.45 7.46 3.78
CA GLY A 30 -0.77 6.05 4.04
C GLY A 30 0.41 5.07 3.96
N ALA A 31 1.64 5.57 3.82
CA ALA A 31 2.87 4.80 3.67
C ALA A 31 4.08 5.51 4.30
N VAL A 32 5.05 4.72 4.76
CA VAL A 32 6.30 5.18 5.39
C VAL A 32 7.45 5.07 4.39
N PRO A 33 8.17 6.17 4.08
CA PRO A 33 9.34 6.13 3.21
C PRO A 33 10.49 5.34 3.85
N VAL A 34 11.06 4.39 3.10
CA VAL A 34 12.23 3.60 3.46
C VAL A 34 13.32 3.83 2.40
N PRO A 35 14.38 4.60 2.72
CA PRO A 35 15.47 4.83 1.79
C PRO A 35 16.37 3.60 1.67
N VAL A 36 16.75 3.22 0.45
CA VAL A 36 17.73 2.14 0.22
C VAL A 36 19.15 2.75 0.25
N PRO A 37 20.05 2.26 1.12
CA PRO A 37 21.38 2.85 1.29
C PRO A 37 22.33 2.45 0.15
N LEU A 38 22.20 3.08 -1.01
CA LEU A 38 23.08 2.86 -2.17
C LEU A 38 24.34 3.73 -2.15
N ASN A 39 24.49 4.59 -1.13
CA ASN A 39 25.58 5.56 -1.05
C ASN A 39 26.98 4.91 -0.92
N GLY A 40 27.07 3.75 -0.28
CA GLY A 40 28.34 3.01 -0.18
C GLY A 40 28.83 2.46 -1.53
N VAL A 41 27.91 2.16 -2.45
CA VAL A 41 28.21 1.70 -3.80
C VAL A 41 28.76 2.85 -4.63
N SER A 42 28.16 4.05 -4.54
CA SER A 42 28.67 5.26 -5.20
C SER A 42 30.10 5.58 -4.78
N GLN A 43 30.38 5.49 -3.47
CA GLN A 43 31.70 5.78 -2.92
C GLN A 43 32.77 4.76 -3.36
N SER A 44 32.39 3.49 -3.55
CA SER A 44 33.32 2.45 -4.01
C SER A 44 33.57 2.49 -5.52
N LEU A 45 32.58 2.88 -6.32
CA LEU A 45 32.68 2.89 -7.78
C LEU A 45 33.09 4.26 -8.36
N GLY A 46 33.15 5.32 -7.54
CA GLY A 46 33.57 6.66 -7.98
C GLY A 46 32.63 7.30 -9.00
N THR A 47 31.41 6.79 -9.13
CA THR A 47 30.38 7.19 -10.10
C THR A 47 29.06 7.41 -9.37
N GLU A 48 28.23 8.29 -9.90
CA GLU A 48 26.86 8.45 -9.43
C GLU A 48 26.09 7.15 -9.74
N VAL A 49 25.39 6.62 -8.74
CA VAL A 49 24.57 5.40 -8.86
C VAL A 49 23.10 5.76 -8.70
N PRO A 50 22.18 4.92 -9.22
CA PRO A 50 20.76 5.16 -9.10
C PRO A 50 20.30 5.32 -7.64
N LYS A 51 19.34 6.22 -7.39
CA LYS A 51 18.66 6.36 -6.10
C LYS A 51 17.37 5.54 -6.12
N VAL A 52 17.11 4.79 -5.05
CA VAL A 52 15.91 3.97 -4.88
C VAL A 52 15.25 4.29 -3.53
N GLY A 53 13.97 4.65 -3.58
CA GLY A 53 13.11 4.81 -2.41
C GLY A 53 11.91 3.87 -2.49
N LEU A 54 11.56 3.24 -1.38
CA LEU A 54 10.37 2.39 -1.26
C LEU A 54 9.43 2.97 -0.21
N GLU A 55 8.13 2.81 -0.39
CA GLU A 55 7.13 3.23 0.59
C GLU A 55 6.40 2.02 1.15
N VAL A 56 6.42 1.85 2.48
CA VAL A 56 5.77 0.72 3.16
C VAL A 56 4.37 1.14 3.63
N PRO A 57 3.31 0.49 3.13
CA PRO A 57 1.94 0.89 3.41
C PRO A 57 1.46 0.46 4.80
N LEU A 58 0.55 1.24 5.39
CA LEU A 58 -0.14 0.87 6.63
C LEU A 58 -1.48 0.18 6.31
N VAL A 59 -1.68 -1.02 6.86
CA VAL A 59 -2.93 -1.77 6.72
C VAL A 59 -3.88 -1.45 7.87
N LYS A 60 -5.13 -1.13 7.53
CA LYS A 60 -6.21 -0.82 8.47
C LYS A 60 -7.37 -1.81 8.27
N PRO A 61 -7.63 -2.69 9.25
CA PRO A 61 -8.83 -3.53 9.25
C PRO A 61 -10.10 -2.68 9.36
N GLY A 62 -11.12 -3.06 8.61
CA GLY A 62 -12.48 -2.51 8.68
C GLY A 62 -13.41 -3.38 9.52
N ALA A 63 -14.70 -3.01 9.54
CA ALA A 63 -15.72 -3.79 10.22
C ALA A 63 -16.01 -5.10 9.47
N PRO A 64 -16.05 -6.27 10.14
CA PRO A 64 -16.38 -7.53 9.50
C PRO A 64 -17.77 -7.52 8.86
N GLU A 65 -17.90 -8.12 7.68
CA GLU A 65 -19.19 -8.32 7.05
C GLU A 65 -19.87 -9.56 7.65
N GLY A 66 -20.83 -9.32 8.55
CA GLY A 66 -21.47 -10.35 9.36
C GLY A 66 -22.23 -11.44 8.57
N PRO A 67 -22.67 -12.48 9.29
CA PRO A 67 -23.40 -13.60 8.72
C PRO A 67 -24.71 -13.14 8.06
N ARG A 68 -25.06 -13.77 6.93
CA ARG A 68 -26.31 -13.50 6.20
C ARG A 68 -27.18 -14.75 6.19
N TYR A 69 -28.45 -14.58 6.53
CA TYR A 69 -29.41 -15.66 6.41
C TYR A 69 -29.64 -16.00 4.94
N VAL A 70 -29.66 -17.30 4.63
CA VAL A 70 -29.97 -17.81 3.29
C VAL A 70 -31.07 -18.85 3.43
N THR A 71 -32.17 -18.61 2.72
CA THR A 71 -33.32 -19.52 2.68
C THR A 71 -32.89 -20.92 2.23
N GLY A 72 -33.32 -21.95 2.96
CA GLY A 72 -32.99 -23.35 2.66
C GLY A 72 -31.66 -23.83 3.24
N ARG A 73 -30.93 -22.98 3.97
CA ARG A 73 -29.75 -23.38 4.77
C ARG A 73 -30.03 -23.23 6.26
N LEU A 74 -29.51 -24.17 7.05
CA LEU A 74 -29.60 -24.11 8.51
C LEU A 74 -28.53 -23.20 9.10
N LEU A 75 -27.39 -23.09 8.43
CA LEU A 75 -26.30 -22.21 8.81
C LEU A 75 -26.32 -20.95 7.94
N PRO A 76 -25.99 -19.78 8.52
CA PRO A 76 -25.89 -18.56 7.74
C PRO A 76 -24.72 -18.65 6.76
N GLU A 77 -24.87 -17.96 5.64
CA GLU A 77 -23.74 -17.65 4.77
C GLU A 77 -22.76 -16.75 5.54
N ARG A 78 -21.45 -16.94 5.31
CA ARG A 78 -20.37 -16.26 6.06
C ARG A 78 -20.37 -16.60 7.55
N ALA A 79 -20.43 -17.90 7.87
CA ALA A 79 -20.22 -18.41 9.22
C ALA A 79 -18.89 -17.91 9.82
N LEU A 80 -17.84 -17.79 9.00
CA LEU A 80 -16.69 -16.93 9.28
C LEU A 80 -16.78 -15.66 8.40
N PRO A 81 -16.95 -14.47 9.00
CA PRO A 81 -17.12 -13.24 8.24
C PRO A 81 -15.83 -12.82 7.54
N GLN A 82 -15.97 -12.18 6.38
CA GLN A 82 -14.84 -11.52 5.73
C GLN A 82 -14.56 -10.19 6.44
N VAL A 83 -13.27 -9.89 6.67
CA VAL A 83 -12.84 -8.61 7.24
C VAL A 83 -12.28 -7.74 6.12
N PRO A 84 -12.93 -6.62 5.76
CA PRO A 84 -12.37 -5.67 4.80
C PRO A 84 -11.02 -5.15 5.32
N LEU A 85 -10.03 -5.10 4.44
CA LEU A 85 -8.71 -4.54 4.70
C LEU A 85 -8.50 -3.38 3.74
N ASN A 86 -8.31 -2.18 4.28
CA ASN A 86 -7.89 -1.01 3.52
C ASN A 86 -6.40 -0.79 3.76
N GLY A 87 -5.63 -0.60 2.71
CA GLY A 87 -4.22 -0.26 2.80
C GLY A 87 -3.79 0.46 1.54
N ALA A 88 -2.48 0.45 1.28
CA ALA A 88 -1.92 0.91 0.02
C ALA A 88 -1.01 -0.19 -0.57
N LEU A 89 -0.85 -0.18 -1.89
CA LEU A 89 0.26 -0.83 -2.57
C LEU A 89 1.53 -0.04 -2.26
N PRO A 90 2.68 -0.72 -2.08
CA PRO A 90 3.96 -0.06 -1.90
C PRO A 90 4.27 0.91 -3.05
N GLY A 91 4.77 2.09 -2.70
CA GLY A 91 5.34 3.03 -3.65
C GLY A 91 6.79 2.70 -3.96
N ALA A 92 7.25 3.10 -5.14
CA ALA A 92 8.64 2.97 -5.56
C ALA A 92 9.06 4.22 -6.36
N ASN A 93 10.20 4.79 -5.98
CA ASN A 93 10.86 5.84 -6.74
C ASN A 93 12.25 5.35 -7.17
N LEU A 94 12.53 5.42 -8.46
CA LEU A 94 13.83 5.07 -9.03
C LEU A 94 14.33 6.24 -9.86
N ARG A 95 15.55 6.70 -9.59
CA ARG A 95 16.21 7.73 -10.40
C ARG A 95 17.56 7.23 -10.84
N ALA A 96 17.85 7.31 -12.13
CA ALA A 96 19.13 6.93 -12.71
C ALA A 96 19.77 8.14 -13.41
N PRO A 97 21.07 8.38 -13.22
CA PRO A 97 21.80 9.40 -13.97
C PRO A 97 21.87 8.99 -15.45
N LEU A 98 21.74 9.97 -16.34
CA LEU A 98 21.91 9.81 -17.78
C LEU A 98 23.26 10.41 -18.21
N PRO A 99 23.94 9.81 -19.20
CA PRO A 99 25.04 10.50 -19.86
C PRO A 99 24.50 11.71 -20.62
N ARG A 100 25.21 12.85 -20.59
CA ARG A 100 24.83 14.16 -21.18
C ARG A 100 24.72 14.20 -22.72
N VAL A 101 24.34 13.09 -23.33
CA VAL A 101 24.18 12.94 -24.79
C VAL A 101 22.88 13.62 -25.26
N LEU A 102 21.93 13.87 -24.36
CA LEU A 102 20.63 14.51 -24.66
C LEU A 102 20.59 16.04 -24.42
N GLY A 103 21.71 16.67 -24.04
CA GLY A 103 21.79 18.10 -23.69
C GLY A 103 21.88 18.34 -22.18
N ASP A 104 22.27 19.57 -21.78
CA ASP A 104 22.55 19.93 -20.37
C ASP A 104 21.30 20.03 -19.48
N ASP A 105 20.10 19.95 -20.08
CA ASP A 105 18.82 20.07 -19.36
C ASP A 105 18.31 18.71 -18.81
N PHE A 106 18.89 17.59 -19.24
CA PHE A 106 18.41 16.23 -18.95
C PHE A 106 19.53 15.32 -18.42
N ASP A 107 19.79 15.43 -17.12
CA ASP A 107 20.84 14.67 -16.44
C ASP A 107 20.32 13.39 -15.73
N HIS A 108 19.00 13.23 -15.57
CA HIS A 108 18.41 12.06 -14.92
C HIS A 108 17.12 11.56 -15.60
N VAL A 109 16.91 10.25 -15.51
CA VAL A 109 15.63 9.59 -15.78
C VAL A 109 15.02 9.10 -14.47
N GLY A 110 13.73 9.33 -14.29
CA GLY A 110 12.98 8.95 -13.11
C GLY A 110 11.77 8.09 -13.43
N VAL A 111 11.55 7.08 -12.62
CA VAL A 111 10.27 6.38 -12.47
C VAL A 111 9.73 6.73 -11.09
N ASP A 112 8.53 7.30 -11.04
CA ASP A 112 7.82 7.60 -9.81
C ASP A 112 6.48 6.86 -9.79
N ALA A 113 6.42 5.80 -8.99
CA ALA A 113 5.22 5.02 -8.75
C ALA A 113 4.78 5.25 -7.29
N PRO A 114 3.93 6.23 -7.00
CA PRO A 114 3.52 6.52 -5.63
C PRO A 114 2.70 5.37 -5.03
N ALA A 115 2.70 5.26 -3.70
CA ALA A 115 1.79 4.34 -3.02
C ALA A 115 0.35 4.55 -3.48
N SER A 116 -0.32 3.47 -3.88
CA SER A 116 -1.66 3.51 -4.48
C SER A 116 -2.65 2.80 -3.58
N ASP A 117 -3.89 3.29 -3.46
CA ASP A 117 -4.88 2.67 -2.58
C ASP A 117 -5.15 1.20 -2.93
N LEU A 118 -5.26 0.37 -1.90
CA LEU A 118 -5.58 -1.05 -1.98
C LEU A 118 -6.80 -1.36 -1.10
N ARG A 119 -7.85 -1.88 -1.71
CA ARG A 119 -9.01 -2.43 -0.99
C ARG A 119 -9.07 -3.93 -1.22
N THR A 120 -9.08 -4.68 -0.13
CA THR A 120 -9.25 -6.14 -0.17
C THR A 120 -10.16 -6.60 0.96
N ALA A 121 -10.52 -7.88 0.96
CA ALA A 121 -11.22 -8.51 2.06
C ALA A 121 -10.47 -9.78 2.48
N GLY A 122 -10.37 -10.04 3.77
CA GLY A 122 -9.83 -11.30 4.28
C GLY A 122 -10.65 -12.50 3.77
N PRO A 123 -10.07 -13.71 3.85
CA PRO A 123 -10.80 -14.92 3.50
C PRO A 123 -12.03 -15.08 4.41
N GLY A 124 -13.11 -15.60 3.84
CA GLY A 124 -14.33 -15.96 4.59
C GLY A 124 -14.64 -17.43 4.45
N LEU A 125 -15.53 -17.95 5.29
CA LEU A 125 -15.95 -19.36 5.26
C LEU A 125 -17.48 -19.45 5.32
N SER A 126 -18.05 -20.26 4.44
CA SER A 126 -19.45 -20.69 4.50
C SER A 126 -19.49 -22.18 4.82
N LEU A 127 -20.37 -22.56 5.74
CA LEU A 127 -20.64 -23.95 6.11
C LEU A 127 -22.12 -24.23 5.90
N ASP A 128 -22.45 -25.44 5.46
CA ASP A 128 -23.81 -25.92 5.37
C ASP A 128 -23.97 -27.19 6.23
N ALA A 129 -25.06 -27.25 6.97
CA ALA A 129 -25.35 -28.36 7.87
C ALA A 129 -25.75 -29.60 7.06
N PRO A 130 -25.55 -30.82 7.58
CA PRO A 130 -25.87 -32.06 6.88
C PRO A 130 -27.37 -32.41 6.89
N LEU A 131 -28.26 -31.42 6.91
CA LEU A 131 -29.72 -31.60 6.95
C LEU A 131 -30.42 -30.70 5.91
N THR A 132 -31.45 -31.22 5.26
CA THR A 132 -32.32 -30.45 4.36
C THR A 132 -33.23 -29.50 5.14
N ALA A 133 -33.96 -28.65 4.40
CA ALA A 133 -35.11 -27.96 4.97
C ALA A 133 -36.21 -28.98 5.36
N PRO A 134 -37.12 -28.62 6.30
CA PRO A 134 -38.30 -29.43 6.61
C PRO A 134 -39.10 -29.77 5.34
N ASP A 135 -39.37 -31.05 5.11
CA ASP A 135 -40.11 -31.52 3.94
C ASP A 135 -41.56 -31.88 4.29
N PRO A 136 -42.59 -31.19 3.75
CA PRO A 136 -43.99 -31.53 3.99
C PRO A 136 -44.39 -32.93 3.49
N HIS A 137 -43.65 -33.52 2.54
CA HIS A 137 -43.88 -34.89 2.08
C HIS A 137 -43.32 -35.95 3.05
N HIS A 138 -42.48 -35.55 4.00
CA HIS A 138 -41.86 -36.41 5.02
C HIS A 138 -42.28 -35.99 6.44
N PHE A 139 -43.55 -35.64 6.63
CA PHE A 139 -44.09 -35.17 7.93
C PHE A 139 -43.36 -33.94 8.52
N GLY A 140 -42.73 -33.12 7.68
CA GLY A 140 -41.92 -31.98 8.10
C GLY A 140 -40.54 -32.36 8.63
N LEU A 141 -40.14 -33.64 8.57
CA LEU A 141 -38.82 -34.09 9.00
C LEU A 141 -37.76 -33.71 7.95
N PRO A 142 -36.59 -33.20 8.37
CA PRO A 142 -35.47 -32.97 7.46
C PRO A 142 -34.73 -34.29 7.16
N GLU A 143 -34.22 -34.41 5.95
CA GLU A 143 -33.43 -35.55 5.49
C GLU A 143 -31.92 -35.26 5.59
N PRO A 144 -31.08 -36.29 5.73
CA PRO A 144 -29.64 -36.11 5.71
C PRO A 144 -29.14 -35.72 4.32
N LYS A 145 -28.25 -34.72 4.25
CA LYS A 145 -27.51 -34.34 3.04
C LYS A 145 -26.01 -34.25 3.34
N LEU A 146 -25.19 -34.27 2.30
CA LEU A 146 -23.74 -34.08 2.47
C LEU A 146 -23.44 -32.67 3.01
N PRO A 147 -22.54 -32.54 4.00
CA PRO A 147 -22.09 -31.23 4.46
C PRO A 147 -21.31 -30.52 3.36
N GLN A 148 -21.45 -29.21 3.27
CA GLN A 148 -20.74 -28.38 2.30
C GLN A 148 -19.92 -27.31 3.02
N ALA A 149 -18.72 -27.05 2.51
CA ALA A 149 -17.85 -25.98 2.97
C ALA A 149 -17.37 -25.18 1.77
N GLY A 150 -17.46 -23.85 1.86
CA GLY A 150 -17.02 -22.94 0.81
C GLY A 150 -16.06 -21.89 1.37
N LEU A 151 -14.91 -21.74 0.73
CA LEU A 151 -13.96 -20.66 1.01
C LEU A 151 -14.30 -19.45 0.15
N LEU A 152 -14.50 -18.30 0.78
CA LEU A 152 -14.72 -17.03 0.10
C LEU A 152 -13.36 -16.37 -0.17
N ALA A 153 -12.99 -16.30 -1.45
CA ALA A 153 -11.74 -15.70 -1.88
C ALA A 153 -11.73 -14.17 -1.65
N PRO A 154 -10.58 -13.60 -1.25
CA PRO A 154 -10.35 -12.16 -1.25
C PRO A 154 -10.56 -11.55 -2.64
N VAL A 155 -11.22 -10.39 -2.70
CA VAL A 155 -11.28 -9.57 -3.93
C VAL A 155 -10.29 -8.42 -3.78
N LEU A 156 -9.34 -8.29 -4.70
CA LEU A 156 -8.34 -7.23 -4.69
C LEU A 156 -8.74 -6.11 -5.65
N ARG A 157 -8.81 -4.87 -5.16
CA ARG A 157 -9.13 -3.68 -5.95
C ARG A 157 -8.09 -2.59 -5.72
N THR A 158 -7.55 -2.06 -6.79
CA THR A 158 -6.52 -1.00 -6.78
C THR A 158 -6.49 -0.27 -8.12
N VAL A 159 -5.97 0.95 -8.13
CA VAL A 159 -5.76 1.77 -9.34
C VAL A 159 -4.32 2.28 -9.28
N PRO A 160 -3.34 1.49 -9.74
CA PRO A 160 -1.94 1.86 -9.66
C PRO A 160 -1.61 2.91 -10.73
N ALA A 161 -0.81 3.90 -10.37
CA ALA A 161 -0.27 4.90 -11.29
C ALA A 161 1.27 4.89 -11.23
N ALA A 162 1.90 5.20 -12.36
CA ALA A 162 3.33 5.40 -12.46
C ALA A 162 3.63 6.50 -13.47
N ASN A 163 4.52 7.40 -13.11
CA ASN A 163 5.00 8.49 -13.95
C ASN A 163 6.42 8.21 -14.39
N LEU A 164 6.70 8.46 -15.67
CA LEU A 164 8.04 8.47 -16.23
C LEU A 164 8.41 9.91 -16.53
N GLY A 165 9.58 10.33 -16.06
CA GLY A 165 10.05 11.69 -16.20
C GLY A 165 11.51 11.76 -16.60
N LEU A 166 11.84 12.78 -17.39
CA LEU A 166 13.19 13.25 -17.63
C LEU A 166 13.29 14.63 -17.00
N GLY A 167 14.41 14.96 -16.37
CA GLY A 167 14.60 16.29 -15.81
C GLY A 167 16.01 16.58 -15.32
N PRO A 168 16.28 17.85 -14.98
CA PRO A 168 17.57 18.26 -14.45
C PRO A 168 17.77 17.73 -13.03
N GLY A 169 18.99 17.31 -12.72
CA GLY A 169 19.40 16.92 -11.37
C GLY A 169 19.66 18.13 -10.49
N LEU A 170 19.25 18.07 -9.22
CA LEU A 170 19.80 18.92 -8.15
C LEU A 170 21.02 18.25 -7.53
#